data_AF-A0A6I0VDA1-F1
#
_entry.id   AF-A0A6I0VDA1-F1
#
_cell.length_a   1.000
_cell.length_b   1.000
_cell.length_c   1.000
_cell.angle_alpha   90.00
_cell.angle_beta   90.00
_cell.angle_gamma   90.00
#
_symmetry.space_group_name_H-M   'P 1'
#
loop_
_entity.id
_entity.type
_entity.pdbx_description
1 polymer ?
#
loop_
_entity_poly.entity_id
_entity_poly.type
_entity_poly.pdbx_seq_one_letter_code
_entity_poly.pdbx_strand_id
1 'polypeptide(L)'
;MKSVIPLGECPFCGGGVEAEIGVTVRGDSLFDWPNCYYWYAERPHCPNHCPIGMLNTTDPVRRYPDRLTEGTAQALYAAEWKRDCDLVRAPRTCPRCGGAVEFKENGAGWVTLGCPGCDEWVRHGDTLADLACEWDERAGRVEARLREGAKGRTLAAMLDGSHS
;
A
#
# COMPACT_ATOMS: atom_id res chain seq x y z
N MET A 1 -2.27 5.38 -27.36
CA MET A 1 -3.72 5.60 -27.15
C MET A 1 -3.94 5.92 -25.68
N LYS A 2 -5.01 6.65 -25.33
CA LYS A 2 -5.37 6.94 -23.94
C LYS A 2 -6.81 6.51 -23.67
N SER A 3 -7.09 6.01 -22.47
CA SER A 3 -8.41 5.54 -22.04
C SER A 3 -8.68 5.99 -20.61
N VAL A 4 -9.90 6.43 -20.32
CA VAL A 4 -10.37 6.72 -18.95
C VAL A 4 -10.93 5.44 -18.35
N ILE A 5 -10.48 5.11 -17.14
CA ILE A 5 -10.84 3.87 -16.46
C ILE A 5 -11.35 4.17 -15.04
N PRO A 6 -12.39 3.47 -14.56
CA PRO A 6 -12.79 3.53 -13.17
C PRO A 6 -11.76 2.78 -12.30
N LEU A 7 -11.26 3.43 -11.26
CA LEU A 7 -10.34 2.80 -10.29
C LEU A 7 -11.09 2.23 -9.07
N GLY A 8 -12.22 2.84 -8.70
CA GLY A 8 -13.02 2.46 -7.54
C GLY A 8 -13.35 3.66 -6.66
N GLU A 9 -13.37 3.47 -5.34
CA GLU A 9 -13.76 4.50 -4.38
C GLU A 9 -12.54 5.24 -3.80
N CYS A 10 -12.73 6.53 -3.51
CA CYS A 10 -11.80 7.35 -2.74
C CYS A 10 -11.78 6.91 -1.27
N PRO A 11 -10.60 6.79 -0.64
CA PRO A 11 -10.53 6.37 0.76
C PRO A 11 -10.97 7.47 1.73
N PHE A 12 -11.01 8.72 1.30
CA PHE A 12 -11.32 9.87 2.14
C PHE A 12 -12.81 10.28 2.10
N CYS A 13 -13.42 10.28 0.91
CA CYS A 13 -14.81 10.76 0.73
C CYS A 13 -15.78 9.69 0.25
N GLY A 14 -15.30 8.48 -0.10
CA GLY A 14 -16.14 7.41 -0.66
C GLY A 14 -16.63 7.66 -2.10
N GLY A 15 -16.32 8.82 -2.70
CA GLY A 15 -16.69 9.12 -4.09
C GLY A 15 -15.90 8.29 -5.10
N GLY A 16 -16.45 8.11 -6.30
CA GLY A 16 -15.77 7.42 -7.40
C GLY A 16 -14.49 8.13 -7.84
N VAL A 17 -13.47 7.35 -8.18
CA VAL A 17 -12.18 7.81 -8.70
C VAL A 17 -11.97 7.20 -10.08
N GLU A 18 -11.58 8.06 -11.01
CA GLU A 18 -11.20 7.68 -12.37
C GLU A 18 -9.73 8.04 -12.60
N ALA A 19 -9.10 7.33 -13.53
CA ALA A 19 -7.77 7.65 -14.00
C ALA A 19 -7.68 7.52 -15.51
N GLU A 20 -6.81 8.32 -16.11
CA GLU A 20 -6.46 8.18 -17.51
C GLU A 20 -5.22 7.28 -17.63
N ILE A 21 -5.33 6.18 -18.35
CA ILE A 21 -4.20 5.30 -18.67
C ILE A 21 -3.81 5.47 -20.13
N GLY A 22 -2.51 5.55 -20.38
CA GLY A 22 -1.92 5.52 -21.70
C GLY A 22 -1.49 4.11 -22.07
N VAL A 23 -1.48 3.80 -23.37
CA VAL A 23 -0.91 2.56 -23.93
C VAL A 23 0.00 2.83 -25.12
N THR A 24 1.16 2.17 -25.10
CA THR A 24 2.15 2.10 -26.18
C THR A 24 2.23 0.66 -26.59
N VAL A 25 2.02 0.44 -27.88
CA VAL A 25 2.18 -0.87 -28.50
C VAL A 25 3.58 -0.93 -29.11
N ARG A 26 4.40 -1.88 -28.68
CA ARG A 26 5.67 -2.21 -29.35
C ARG A 26 5.52 -3.52 -30.11
N GLY A 27 5.82 -3.51 -31.40
CA GLY A 27 5.81 -4.68 -32.26
C GLY A 27 6.31 -4.29 -33.64
N ASP A 28 7.58 -4.58 -33.92
CA ASP A 28 8.22 -4.23 -35.20
C ASP A 28 8.16 -5.40 -36.20
N SER A 29 7.64 -6.57 -35.80
CA SER A 29 7.62 -7.78 -36.62
C SER A 29 6.20 -8.37 -36.72
N LEU A 30 5.81 -8.82 -37.91
CA LEU A 30 4.55 -9.50 -38.21
C LEU A 30 4.35 -10.83 -37.43
N PHE A 31 5.36 -11.29 -36.71
CA PHE A 31 5.39 -12.57 -35.99
C PHE A 31 5.48 -12.41 -34.46
N ASP A 32 5.73 -11.20 -33.95
CA ASP A 32 5.66 -10.89 -32.54
C ASP A 32 4.29 -10.31 -32.20
N TRP A 33 3.61 -10.91 -31.23
CA TRP A 33 2.39 -10.32 -30.68
C TRP A 33 2.72 -8.93 -30.10
N PRO A 34 1.88 -7.92 -30.34
CA PRO A 34 2.13 -6.56 -29.85
C PRO A 34 2.28 -6.54 -28.32
N ASN A 35 3.44 -6.10 -27.83
CA ASN A 35 3.65 -5.86 -26.41
C ASN A 35 3.01 -4.51 -26.05
N CYS A 36 1.93 -4.56 -25.28
CA CYS A 36 1.22 -3.39 -24.79
C CYS A 36 1.77 -2.98 -23.41
N TYR A 37 2.33 -1.79 -23.33
CA TYR A 37 2.75 -1.16 -22.09
C TYR A 37 1.68 -0.15 -21.67
N TYR A 38 1.11 -0.29 -20.48
CA TYR A 38 0.16 0.66 -19.91
C TYR A 38 0.83 1.46 -18.80
N TRP A 39 0.51 2.75 -18.71
CA TRP A 39 0.96 3.66 -17.65
C TRP A 39 -0.14 4.66 -17.31
N TYR A 40 -0.08 5.31 -16.16
CA TYR A 40 -0.92 6.48 -15.88
C TYR A 40 -0.56 7.64 -16.81
N ALA A 41 -1.44 7.99 -17.74
CA ALA A 41 -1.27 9.16 -18.60
C ALA A 41 -1.42 10.46 -17.81
N GLU A 42 -2.35 10.46 -16.84
CA GLU A 42 -2.50 11.49 -15.82
C GLU A 42 -2.66 10.83 -14.46
N ARG A 43 -2.24 11.52 -13.39
CA ARG A 43 -2.42 11.00 -12.04
C ARG A 43 -3.92 10.87 -11.72
N PRO A 44 -4.34 9.83 -10.98
CA PRO A 44 -5.71 9.71 -10.51
C PRO A 44 -6.17 10.99 -9.80
N HIS A 45 -7.39 11.45 -10.11
CA HIS A 45 -7.96 12.63 -9.48
C HIS A 45 -9.31 12.29 -8.84
N CYS A 46 -9.57 12.90 -7.68
CA CYS A 46 -10.85 12.75 -7.00
C CYS A 46 -11.69 13.97 -7.36
N PRO A 47 -12.93 13.81 -7.85
CA PRO A 47 -13.82 14.94 -8.13
C PRO A 47 -14.08 15.84 -6.92
N ASN A 48 -13.96 15.29 -5.70
CA ASN A 48 -14.10 16.02 -4.45
C ASN A 48 -12.78 16.65 -3.95
N HIS A 49 -11.74 16.68 -4.80
CA HIS A 49 -10.42 17.26 -4.51
C HIS A 49 -9.72 16.68 -3.27
N CYS A 50 -10.02 15.41 -2.93
CA CYS A 50 -9.30 14.71 -1.87
C CYS A 50 -7.81 14.52 -2.24
N PRO A 51 -6.90 14.42 -1.25
CA PRO A 51 -5.45 14.32 -1.46
C PRO A 51 -5.00 12.92 -1.93
N ILE A 52 -5.70 12.37 -2.92
CA ILE A 52 -5.45 11.03 -3.42
C ILE A 52 -4.17 10.90 -4.25
N GLY A 53 -3.60 12.02 -4.70
CA GLY A 53 -2.29 12.04 -5.35
C GLY A 53 -1.14 11.56 -4.45
N MET A 54 -1.40 11.42 -3.14
CA MET A 54 -0.49 10.84 -2.15
C MET A 54 -0.66 9.34 -1.96
N LEU A 55 -1.61 8.68 -2.64
CA LEU A 55 -1.87 7.24 -2.50
C LEU A 55 -1.09 6.41 -3.52
N ASN A 56 -0.97 6.90 -4.75
CA ASN A 56 -0.45 6.09 -5.84
C ASN A 56 0.68 6.82 -6.59
N THR A 57 1.88 6.25 -6.54
CA THR A 57 3.04 6.64 -7.35
C THR A 57 3.55 5.50 -8.22
N THR A 58 3.01 4.29 -8.06
CA THR A 58 3.54 3.09 -8.70
C THR A 58 2.66 2.64 -9.84
N ASP A 59 3.25 2.47 -11.02
CA ASP A 59 2.61 1.87 -12.17
C ASP A 59 2.49 0.34 -11.94
N PRO A 60 1.30 -0.20 -11.63
CA PRO A 60 1.13 -1.61 -11.30
C PRO A 60 1.45 -2.53 -12.48
N VAL A 61 1.37 -2.00 -13.71
CA VAL A 61 1.60 -2.75 -14.94
C VAL A 61 3.09 -2.97 -15.22
N ARG A 62 4.00 -2.16 -14.65
CA ARG A 62 5.45 -2.42 -14.74
C ARG A 62 5.88 -3.79 -14.18
N ARG A 63 5.09 -4.37 -13.28
CA ARG A 63 5.36 -5.71 -12.70
C ARG A 63 4.97 -6.86 -13.64
N TYR A 64 4.26 -6.58 -14.74
CA TYR A 64 3.74 -7.57 -15.68
C TYR A 64 4.14 -7.20 -17.12
N PRO A 65 5.38 -7.49 -17.53
CA PRO A 65 5.94 -6.96 -18.78
C PRO A 65 5.34 -7.54 -20.07
N ASP A 66 4.60 -8.66 -19.99
CA ASP A 66 4.20 -9.40 -21.19
C ASP A 66 2.67 -9.53 -21.33
N ARG A 67 2.17 -9.18 -22.53
CA ARG A 67 0.86 -9.57 -23.08
C ARG A 67 -0.38 -9.12 -22.29
N LEU A 68 -0.42 -7.88 -21.84
CA LEU A 68 -1.61 -7.33 -21.19
C LEU A 68 -2.65 -6.85 -22.20
N THR A 69 -3.87 -7.35 -22.06
CA THR A 69 -5.05 -6.73 -22.68
C THR A 69 -5.45 -5.47 -21.90
N GLU A 70 -6.21 -4.57 -22.53
CA GLU A 70 -6.70 -3.36 -21.87
C GLU A 70 -7.57 -3.70 -20.65
N GLY A 71 -8.44 -4.71 -20.78
CA GLY A 71 -9.26 -5.20 -19.67
C GLY A 71 -8.43 -5.77 -18.51
N THR A 72 -7.34 -6.48 -18.80
CA THR A 72 -6.42 -6.97 -17.75
C THR A 72 -5.70 -5.81 -17.07
N ALA A 73 -5.23 -4.82 -17.83
CA ALA A 73 -4.61 -3.63 -17.26
C ALA A 73 -5.58 -2.88 -16.35
N GLN A 74 -6.80 -2.62 -16.82
CA GLN A 74 -7.87 -2.00 -16.02
C GLN A 74 -8.11 -2.71 -14.69
N ALA A 75 -8.22 -4.04 -14.72
CA ALA A 75 -8.41 -4.84 -13.52
C ALA A 75 -7.23 -4.74 -12.55
N LEU A 76 -5.98 -4.72 -13.04
CA LEU A 76 -4.79 -4.53 -12.22
C LEU A 76 -4.74 -3.16 -11.57
N TYR A 77 -5.05 -2.10 -12.33
CA TYR A 77 -5.12 -0.74 -11.83
C TYR A 77 -6.19 -0.59 -10.71
N ALA A 78 -7.39 -1.13 -10.92
CA ALA A 78 -8.45 -1.11 -9.91
C ALA A 78 -8.10 -1.97 -8.68
N ALA A 79 -7.43 -3.11 -8.86
CA ALA A 79 -7.00 -3.97 -7.75
C ALA A 79 -5.92 -3.31 -6.89
N GLU A 80 -4.90 -2.71 -7.50
CA GLU A 80 -3.86 -1.98 -6.76
C GLU A 80 -4.47 -0.76 -6.05
N TRP A 81 -5.34 -0.01 -6.74
CA TRP A 81 -6.09 1.10 -6.13
C TRP A 81 -6.87 0.67 -4.89
N LYS A 82 -7.65 -0.42 -5.00
CA LYS A 82 -8.41 -0.96 -3.87
C LYS A 82 -7.51 -1.37 -2.72
N ARG A 83 -6.40 -2.06 -3.01
CA ARG A 83 -5.43 -2.47 -1.99
C ARG A 83 -4.87 -1.26 -1.23
N ASP A 84 -4.44 -0.22 -1.94
CA ASP A 84 -3.89 0.99 -1.33
C ASP A 84 -4.93 1.71 -0.48
N CYS A 85 -6.18 1.80 -0.97
CA CYS A 85 -7.29 2.37 -0.21
C CYS A 85 -7.58 1.60 1.07
N ASP A 86 -7.58 0.26 1.01
CA ASP A 86 -7.85 -0.60 2.17
C ASP A 86 -6.74 -0.43 3.23
N LEU A 87 -5.47 -0.34 2.81
CA LEU A 87 -4.33 -0.09 3.70
C LEU A 87 -4.41 1.27 4.41
N VAL A 88 -4.85 2.31 3.70
CA VAL A 88 -4.94 3.66 4.25
C VAL A 88 -6.18 3.85 5.13
N ARG A 89 -7.31 3.23 4.77
CA ARG A 89 -8.56 3.29 5.56
C ARG A 89 -8.42 2.58 6.91
N ALA A 90 -7.73 1.45 6.93
CA ALA A 90 -7.59 0.63 8.12
C ALA A 90 -6.15 0.14 8.28
N PRO A 91 -5.22 1.04 8.63
CA PRO A 91 -3.85 0.61 8.92
C PRO A 91 -3.86 -0.30 10.15
N ARG A 92 -2.93 -1.26 10.16
CA ARG A 92 -2.80 -2.22 11.26
C ARG A 92 -2.64 -1.51 12.61
N THR A 93 -3.28 -2.02 13.65
CA THR A 93 -3.16 -1.48 15.00
C THR A 93 -1.76 -1.69 15.60
N CYS A 94 -1.42 -0.93 16.63
CA CYS A 94 -0.14 -1.06 17.30
C CYS A 94 0.01 -2.45 17.94
N PRO A 95 1.03 -3.25 17.58
CA PRO A 95 1.20 -4.59 18.14
C PRO A 95 1.65 -4.59 19.60
N ARG A 96 2.06 -3.43 20.16
CA ARG A 96 2.48 -3.31 21.56
C ARG A 96 1.33 -2.96 22.50
N CYS A 97 0.52 -1.97 22.13
CA CYS A 97 -0.54 -1.46 22.99
C CYS A 97 -1.97 -1.73 22.48
N GLY A 98 -2.11 -2.29 21.26
CA GLY A 98 -3.41 -2.49 20.60
C GLY A 98 -4.09 -1.20 20.13
N GLY A 99 -3.47 -0.04 20.36
CA GLY A 99 -4.03 1.26 20.01
C GLY A 99 -4.11 1.50 18.51
N ALA A 100 -5.01 2.41 18.13
CA ALA A 100 -5.08 2.94 16.77
C ALA A 100 -3.79 3.68 16.40
N VAL A 101 -3.52 3.71 15.11
CA VAL A 101 -2.38 4.43 14.52
C VAL A 101 -2.92 5.60 13.70
N GLU A 102 -2.12 6.65 13.58
CA GLU A 102 -2.54 7.87 12.91
C GLU A 102 -1.51 8.33 11.89
N PHE A 103 -2.01 8.90 10.79
CA PHE A 103 -1.19 9.67 9.88
C PHE A 103 -0.97 11.07 10.47
N LYS A 104 0.27 11.52 10.50
CA LYS A 104 0.67 12.81 11.07
C LYS A 104 1.69 13.50 10.18
N GLU A 105 1.40 14.74 9.82
CA GLU A 105 2.37 15.63 9.18
C GLU A 105 3.43 16.05 10.21
N ASN A 106 4.70 15.98 9.83
CA ASN A 106 5.78 16.57 10.61
C ASN A 106 5.95 18.05 10.22
N GLY A 107 6.57 18.85 11.09
CA GLY A 107 6.81 20.28 10.82
C GLY A 107 7.73 20.59 9.63
N ALA A 108 8.16 19.58 8.87
CA ALA A 108 8.92 19.69 7.64
C ALA A 108 8.10 19.30 6.39
N GLY A 109 6.78 19.13 6.52
CA GLY A 109 5.87 18.85 5.41
C GLY A 109 5.80 17.37 4.98
N TRP A 110 6.39 16.45 5.75
CA TRP A 110 6.34 15.02 5.46
C TRP A 110 5.26 14.33 6.30
N VAL A 111 4.51 13.42 5.70
CA VAL A 111 3.57 12.57 6.44
C VAL A 111 4.30 11.37 7.03
N THR A 112 3.94 11.02 8.25
CA THR A 112 4.40 9.83 8.98
C THR A 112 3.19 9.02 9.42
N LEU A 113 3.36 7.72 9.64
CA LEU A 113 2.32 6.85 10.19
C LEU A 113 2.85 6.20 11.46
N GLY A 114 2.05 6.15 12.52
CA GLY A 114 2.55 5.59 13.78
C GLY A 114 1.55 5.51 14.90
N CYS A 115 2.00 4.93 16.02
CA CYS A 115 1.23 4.84 17.24
C CYS A 115 1.59 5.97 18.19
N PRO A 116 0.68 6.92 18.48
CA PRO A 116 0.96 8.03 19.39
C PRO A 116 1.18 7.55 20.83
N GLY A 117 0.50 6.48 21.26
CA GLY A 117 0.64 5.95 22.62
C GLY A 117 1.97 5.25 22.90
N CYS A 118 2.65 4.74 21.86
CA CYS A 118 3.98 4.13 21.98
C CYS A 118 5.11 5.01 21.45
N ASP A 119 4.79 6.18 20.90
CA ASP A 119 5.71 7.07 20.18
C ASP A 119 6.54 6.36 19.09
N GLU A 120 5.89 5.45 18.36
CA GLU A 120 6.50 4.63 17.32
C GLU A 120 6.00 5.06 15.95
N TRP A 121 6.89 5.53 15.09
CA TRP A 121 6.55 6.16 13.81
C TRP A 121 7.40 5.63 12.65
N VAL A 122 6.76 5.31 11.52
CA VAL A 122 7.43 5.11 10.23
C VAL A 122 7.52 6.43 9.47
N ARG A 123 8.69 6.68 8.88
CA ARG A 123 9.06 7.94 8.22
C ARG A 123 9.50 7.74 6.77
N HIS A 124 9.49 6.50 6.29
CA HIS A 124 9.93 6.13 4.95
C HIS A 124 8.68 5.74 4.15
N GLY A 125 8.47 6.41 3.03
CA GLY A 125 7.34 6.17 2.14
C GLY A 125 7.10 7.39 1.26
N ASP A 126 7.03 7.17 -0.06
CA ASP A 126 6.72 8.23 -1.02
C ASP A 126 5.21 8.48 -1.10
N THR A 127 4.41 7.55 -0.56
CA THR A 127 2.94 7.59 -0.50
C THR A 127 2.40 7.17 0.87
N LEU A 128 1.12 7.47 1.12
CA LEU A 128 0.39 7.00 2.29
C LEU A 128 0.27 5.47 2.30
N ALA A 129 0.17 4.84 1.13
CA ALA A 129 0.12 3.38 1.00
C ALA A 129 1.48 2.75 1.34
N ASP A 130 2.59 3.37 0.93
CA ASP A 130 3.94 2.94 1.32
C ASP A 130 4.14 3.03 2.83
N LEU A 131 3.71 4.15 3.46
CA LEU A 131 3.75 4.29 4.91
C LEU A 131 2.94 3.20 5.61
N ALA A 132 1.75 2.86 5.10
CA ALA A 132 0.92 1.79 5.62
C ALA A 132 1.58 0.40 5.47
N CYS A 133 2.21 0.12 4.32
CA CYS A 133 2.97 -1.11 4.11
C CYS A 133 4.17 -1.21 5.08
N GLU A 134 4.97 -0.15 5.18
CA GLU A 134 6.12 -0.08 6.10
C GLU A 134 5.70 -0.27 7.56
N TRP A 135 4.56 0.31 7.94
CA TRP A 135 3.99 0.10 9.25
C TRP A 135 3.57 -1.36 9.47
N ASP A 136 2.91 -2.00 8.50
CA ASP A 136 2.52 -3.41 8.61
C ASP A 136 3.73 -4.33 8.77
N GLU A 137 4.79 -4.11 7.99
CA GLU A 137 6.02 -4.87 8.13
C GLU A 137 6.68 -4.66 9.50
N ARG A 138 6.76 -3.40 9.96
CA ARG A 138 7.28 -3.09 11.30
C ARG A 138 6.45 -3.78 12.37
N ALA A 139 5.12 -3.75 12.25
CA ALA A 139 4.22 -4.37 13.19
C ALA A 139 4.43 -5.89 13.24
N GLY A 140 4.58 -6.55 12.09
CA GLY A 140 4.90 -7.96 11.98
C GLY A 140 6.23 -8.33 12.67
N ARG A 141 7.28 -7.51 12.50
CA ARG A 141 8.57 -7.71 13.19
C ARG A 141 8.43 -7.59 14.71
N VAL A 142 7.63 -6.65 15.20
CA VAL A 142 7.38 -6.49 16.63
C VAL A 142 6.60 -7.67 17.19
N GLU A 143 5.56 -8.13 16.52
CA GLU A 143 4.82 -9.32 16.95
C GLU A 143 5.68 -10.58 17.00
N ALA A 144 6.54 -10.78 15.99
CA ALA A 144 7.48 -11.91 15.98
C ALA A 144 8.37 -11.89 17.22
N ARG A 145 8.97 -10.73 17.54
CA ARG A 145 9.79 -10.55 18.76
C ARG A 145 9.00 -10.76 20.04
N LEU A 146 7.76 -10.28 20.12
CA LEU A 146 6.90 -10.49 21.29
C LEU A 146 6.57 -11.97 21.48
N ARG A 147 6.30 -12.71 20.40
CA ARG A 147 6.07 -14.17 20.43
C ARG A 147 7.33 -14.93 20.87
N GLU A 148 8.50 -14.57 20.35
CA GLU A 148 9.77 -15.19 20.75
C GLU A 148 10.09 -14.92 22.23
N GLY A 149 9.92 -13.69 22.70
CA GLY A 149 10.10 -13.33 24.10
C GLY A 149 9.11 -14.06 25.03
N ALA A 150 7.87 -14.27 24.58
CA ALA A 150 6.89 -15.06 25.33
C ALA A 150 7.32 -16.53 25.46
N LYS A 151 7.79 -17.15 24.36
CA LYS A 151 8.34 -18.51 24.39
C LYS A 151 9.53 -18.62 25.34
N GLY A 152 10.44 -17.64 25.32
CA GLY A 152 11.59 -17.58 26.23
C GLY A 152 11.16 -17.51 27.70
N ARG A 153 10.17 -16.68 28.04
CA ARG A 153 9.61 -16.60 29.41
C ARG A 153 8.95 -17.92 29.84
N THR A 154 8.21 -18.57 28.94
CA THR A 154 7.61 -19.88 29.22
C THR A 154 8.69 -20.94 29.48
N LEU A 155 9.74 -20.98 28.66
CA LEU A 155 10.85 -21.91 28.84
C LEU A 155 11.59 -21.66 30.16
N ALA A 156 11.87 -20.39 30.50
CA ALA A 156 12.49 -20.02 31.77
C ALA A 156 11.64 -20.49 32.96
N ALA A 157 10.32 -20.25 32.93
CA ALA A 157 9.41 -20.71 33.98
C ALA A 157 9.38 -22.24 34.14
N MET A 158 9.49 -23.00 33.04
CA MET A 158 9.58 -24.47 33.09
C MET A 158 10.90 -24.96 33.71
N LEU A 159 12.01 -24.29 33.42
CA LEU A 159 13.33 -24.62 33.97
C LEU A 159 13.41 -24.26 35.46
N ASP A 160 12.87 -23.09 35.86
CA ASP A 160 12.85 -22.64 37.26
C ASP A 160 11.93 -23.52 38.14
N GLY A 161 10.86 -24.07 37.57
CA GLY A 161 9.94 -25.01 38.26
C GLY A 161 10.44 -26.45 38.34
N SER A 162 11.58 -26.79 37.74
CA SER A 162 12.15 -28.16 37.72
C SER A 162 13.09 -28.45 38.90
N HIS A 163 13.17 -27.57 39.89
CA HIS A 163 14.03 -27.68 41.07
C HIS A 163 13.28 -27.78 42.42
N SER A 164 12.07 -28.35 42.45
CA SER A 164 11.36 -28.68 43.69
C SER A 164 11.14 -30.18 43.83
#